data_AF-A0A529NFI8-F1
#
_entry.id   AF-A0A529NFI8-F1
#
_cell.length_a   1.000
_cell.length_b   1.000
_cell.length_c   1.000
_cell.angle_alpha   90.00
_cell.angle_beta   90.00
_cell.angle_gamma   90.00
#
_symmetry.space_group_name_H-M   'P 1'
#
loop_
_entity.id
_entity.type
_entity.pdbx_description
1 polymer ?
#
loop_
_entity_poly.entity_id
_entity_poly.type
_entity_poly.pdbx_seq_one_letter_code
_entity_poly.pdbx_strand_id
1 'polypeptide(L)' 'MSGKLTLVSHHLCPYVQRAAISLTEKGVPFERVMID' A
#
# COMPACT_ATOMS: atom_id res chain seq x y z
N MET A 1 19.92 -0.86 -0.62
CA MET A 1 18.80 -1.05 0.33
C MET A 1 17.55 -0.53 -0.35
N SER A 2 16.56 -1.39 -0.61
CA SER A 2 15.24 -0.92 -1.07
C SER A 2 14.54 -0.27 0.12
N GLY A 3 14.08 0.98 -0.04
CA GLY A 3 13.33 1.67 1.01
C GLY A 3 11.99 1.00 1.28
N LYS A 4 11.46 1.20 2.49
CA LYS A 4 10.11 0.73 2.86
C LYS A 4 9.08 1.39 1.93
N LEU A 5 8.18 0.61 1.35
CA LEU A 5 7.12 1.14 0.49
C LEU A 5 6.02 1.80 1.32
N THR A 6 5.54 2.96 0.90
CA THR A 6 4.42 3.66 1.53
C THR A 6 3.26 3.77 0.55
N LEU A 7 2.10 3.26 0.93
CA LEU A 7 0.85 3.38 0.19
C LEU A 7 0.03 4.53 0.75
N VAL A 8 -0.14 5.59 -0.02
CA VAL A 8 -0.97 6.75 0.37
C VAL A 8 -2.37 6.57 -0.23
N SER A 9 -3.42 6.64 0.60
CA SER A 9 -4.81 6.35 0.22
C SER A 9 -5.78 7.38 0.78
N HIS A 10 -6.89 7.60 0.09
CA HIS A 10 -8.11 8.16 0.68
C HIS A 10 -9.13 7.03 0.95
N HIS A 11 -10.31 7.40 1.45
CA HIS A 11 -11.39 6.44 1.72
C HIS A 11 -11.80 5.63 0.47
N LEU A 12 -11.69 4.31 0.54
CA LEU A 12 -12.09 3.36 -0.53
C LEU A 12 -11.31 3.46 -1.86
N CYS A 13 -10.09 4.00 -1.87
CA CYS A 13 -9.29 4.06 -3.10
C CYS A 13 -9.02 2.65 -3.68
N PRO A 14 -9.57 2.31 -4.87
CA PRO A 14 -9.47 0.95 -5.42
C PRO A 14 -8.04 0.60 -5.85
N TYR A 15 -7.21 1.61 -6.15
CA TYR A 15 -5.82 1.41 -6.57
C TYR A 15 -4.94 0.92 -5.41
N VAL A 16 -5.03 1.59 -4.25
CA VAL A 16 -4.24 1.22 -3.07
C VAL A 16 -4.69 -0.12 -2.49
N GLN A 17 -5.98 -0.44 -2.61
CA GLN A 17 -6.48 -1.77 -2.26
C GLN A 17 -5.80 -2.86 -3.08
N ARG A 18 -5.78 -2.73 -4.42
CA ARG A 18 -5.11 -3.69 -5.31
C ARG A 18 -3.60 -3.77 -5.06
N ALA A 19 -2.94 -2.62 -4.85
CA ALA A 19 -1.51 -2.57 -4.56
C ALA A 19 -1.17 -3.31 -3.27
N ALA A 20 -1.93 -3.08 -2.20
CA ALA A 20 -1.73 -3.75 -0.94
C ALA A 20 -1.99 -5.26 -0.99
N ILE A 21 -3.00 -5.71 -1.75
CA ILE A 21 -3.22 -7.14 -2.00
C ILE A 21 -1.97 -7.73 -2.67
N SER A 22 -1.52 -7.15 -3.78
CA SER A 22 -0.34 -7.63 -4.51
C SER A 22 0.93 -7.67 -3.65
N LEU A 23 1.17 -6.65 -2.81
CA LEU A 23 2.32 -6.61 -1.92
C LEU A 23 2.23 -7.62 -0.78
N THR A 24 1.02 -7.84 -0.25
CA THR A 24 0.76 -8.85 0.79
C THR A 24 1.03 -10.26 0.25
N GLU A 25 0.48 -10.60 -0.93
CA GLU A 25 0.70 -11.90 -1.59
C GLU A 25 2.18 -12.16 -1.91
N LYS A 26 2.96 -11.11 -2.12
CA LYS A 26 4.40 -11.19 -2.40
C LYS A 26 5.29 -11.14 -1.15
N GLY A 27 4.71 -11.03 0.05
CA GLY A 27 5.47 -10.89 1.30
C GLY A 27 6.32 -9.61 1.34
N VAL A 28 5.96 -8.57 0.59
CA VAL A 28 6.70 -7.31 0.56
C VAL A 28 6.16 -6.38 1.66
N PRO A 29 6.99 -5.94 2.62
CA PRO A 29 6.53 -5.06 3.68
C PRO A 29 6.23 -3.65 3.14
N PHE A 30 5.11 -3.07 3.58
CA PHE A 30 4.70 -1.71 3.26
C PHE A 30 3.96 -1.06 4.43
N GLU A 31 3.84 0.26 4.38
CA GLU A 31 3.00 1.05 5.29
C GLU A 31 1.81 1.65 4.53
N ARG A 32 0.74 1.97 5.24
CA ARG A 32 -0.42 2.70 4.68
C ARG A 32 -0.58 4.04 5.41
N VAL A 33 -0.74 5.11 4.63
CA VAL A 33 -1.04 6.46 5.11
C VAL A 33 -2.39 6.89 4.54
N MET A 34 -3.28 7.36 5.40
CA MET A 34 -4.59 7.88 5.01
C MET A 34 -4.53 9.40 4.83
N ILE A 35 -5.12 9.89 3.75
CA ILE A 35 -5.31 11.31 3.43
C ILE A 35 -6.79 11.57 3.10
N ASP A 36 -7.22 12.83 3.25
CA ASP A 36 -8.52 13.33 2.79
C ASP A 36 -8.35 14.01 1.42
#